data_AF-A0AAV3M9Q5-F1
#
_entry.id   AF-A0AAV3M9Q5-F1
#
_cell.length_a   1.000
_cell.length_b   1.000
_cell.length_c   1.000
_cell.angle_alpha   90.00
_cell.angle_beta   90.00
_cell.angle_gamma   90.00
#
_symmetry.space_group_name_H-M   'P 1'
#
loop_
_entity.id
_entity.type
_entity.pdbx_description
1 polymer ?
#
loop_
_entity_poly.entity_id
_entity_poly.type
_entity_poly.pdbx_seq_one_letter_code
_entity_poly.pdbx_strand_id
1 'polypeptide(L)'
;MAKIYQFPQGAEKKEIQAKLKKAQSVKTKKDIKKSSLSHTLSILFLGVRYFLGVTLDVLLLMVVSIISVFRYLIIPLGIFALALFYYNNGKMWNVEMTVTTALMVLSLINPVVLQDIQPFQTLLGVKSKQEG
;
A
#
# COMPACT_ATOMS: atom_id res chain seq x y z
N MET A 1 -23.31 -35.44 47.66
CA MET A 1 -22.28 -36.43 47.28
C MET A 1 -21.29 -35.75 46.33
N ALA A 2 -20.12 -35.36 46.84
CA ALA A 2 -19.08 -34.74 46.02
C ALA A 2 -18.34 -35.83 45.22
N LYS A 3 -18.30 -35.71 43.89
CA LYS A 3 -17.54 -36.62 43.04
C LYS A 3 -16.04 -36.40 43.35
N ILE A 4 -15.44 -37.35 44.06
CA ILE A 4 -14.00 -37.37 44.34
C ILE A 4 -13.30 -37.53 42.99
N TYR A 5 -12.58 -36.48 42.59
CA TYR A 5 -11.78 -36.50 41.38
C TYR A 5 -10.54 -37.37 41.63
N GLN A 6 -10.59 -38.61 41.11
CA GLN A 6 -9.47 -39.54 41.19
C GLN A 6 -8.41 -39.12 40.18
N PHE A 7 -7.24 -38.73 40.68
CA PHE A 7 -6.11 -38.37 39.84
C PHE A 7 -5.57 -39.63 39.12
N PRO A 8 -5.35 -39.57 37.80
CA PRO A 8 -4.94 -40.74 37.02
C PRO A 8 -3.56 -41.25 37.47
N GLN A 9 -3.51 -42.53 37.83
CA GLN A 9 -2.27 -43.20 38.28
C GLN A 9 -1.64 -44.02 37.14
N GLY A 10 -0.30 -43.91 37.02
CA GLY A 10 0.57 -44.81 36.26
C GLY A 10 0.22 -45.06 34.78
N ALA A 11 -0.65 -46.04 34.54
CA ALA A 11 -1.04 -46.50 33.20
C ALA A 11 -1.94 -45.49 32.47
N GLU A 12 -2.91 -44.91 33.17
CA GLU A 12 -3.82 -43.91 32.59
C GLU A 12 -3.09 -42.62 32.18
N LYS A 13 -2.05 -42.24 32.95
CA LYS A 13 -1.18 -41.11 32.62
C LYS A 13 -0.45 -41.30 31.29
N LYS A 14 0.05 -42.51 31.02
CA LYS A 14 0.76 -42.83 29.77
C LYS A 14 -0.20 -42.81 28.57
N GLU A 15 -1.42 -43.30 28.75
CA GLU A 15 -2.44 -43.30 27.70
C GLU A 15 -2.91 -41.87 27.35
N ILE A 16 -3.12 -41.04 28.37
CA ILE A 16 -3.46 -39.62 28.20
C ILE A 16 -2.31 -38.86 27.54
N GLN A 17 -1.05 -39.09 27.92
CA GLN A 17 0.11 -38.50 27.26
C GLN A 17 0.26 -38.95 25.79
N ALA A 18 -0.01 -40.21 25.48
CA ALA A 18 0.03 -40.72 24.11
C ALA A 18 -1.06 -40.10 23.23
N LYS A 19 -2.29 -39.95 23.77
CA LYS A 19 -3.39 -39.26 23.10
C LYS A 19 -3.09 -37.77 22.90
N LEU A 20 -2.50 -37.10 23.90
CA LEU A 20 -2.05 -35.71 23.80
C LEU A 20 -0.94 -35.52 22.76
N LYS A 21 0.08 -36.39 22.73
CA LYS A 21 1.15 -36.34 21.71
C LYS A 21 0.60 -36.58 20.30
N LYS A 22 -0.33 -37.53 20.12
CA LYS A 22 -1.02 -37.73 18.83
C LYS A 22 -1.82 -36.48 18.44
N ALA A 23 -2.62 -35.91 19.35
CA ALA A 23 -3.39 -34.70 19.09
C ALA A 23 -2.51 -33.47 18.78
N GLN A 24 -1.41 -33.29 19.52
CA GLN A 24 -0.42 -32.25 19.26
C GLN A 24 0.19 -32.44 17.87
N SER A 25 0.74 -33.61 17.56
CA SER A 25 1.40 -33.84 16.26
C SER A 25 0.46 -33.64 15.05
N VAL A 26 -0.83 -33.93 15.20
CA VAL A 26 -1.85 -33.67 14.16
C VAL A 26 -2.15 -32.18 14.02
N LYS A 27 -2.26 -31.43 15.13
CA LYS A 27 -2.38 -29.96 15.12
C LYS A 27 -1.14 -29.31 14.49
N THR A 28 0.06 -29.68 14.93
CA THR A 28 1.31 -29.11 14.43
C THR A 28 1.49 -29.38 12.94
N LYS A 29 1.17 -30.58 12.43
CA LYS A 29 1.25 -30.88 10.99
C LYS A 29 0.25 -30.06 10.14
N LYS A 30 -0.96 -29.81 10.64
CA LYS A 30 -1.94 -28.94 9.95
C LYS A 30 -1.52 -27.46 9.99
N ASP A 31 -1.00 -26.99 11.12
CA ASP A 31 -0.57 -25.61 11.29
C ASP A 31 0.70 -25.31 10.48
N ILE A 32 1.65 -26.25 10.35
CA ILE A 32 2.85 -26.09 9.51
C ILE A 32 2.47 -25.97 8.02
N LYS A 33 1.57 -26.83 7.52
CA LYS A 33 1.11 -26.77 6.12
C LYS A 33 0.32 -25.51 5.81
N LYS A 34 -0.55 -25.07 6.73
CA LYS A 34 -1.33 -23.84 6.56
C LYS A 34 -0.44 -22.59 6.66
N SER A 35 0.54 -22.62 7.57
CA SER A 35 1.56 -21.57 7.73
C SER A 35 2.43 -21.40 6.48
N SER A 36 2.93 -22.50 5.89
CA SER A 36 3.76 -22.43 4.68
C SER A 36 3.02 -21.86 3.47
N LEU A 37 1.75 -22.27 3.25
CA LEU A 37 0.91 -21.72 2.18
C LEU A 37 0.51 -20.26 2.43
N SER A 38 0.16 -19.89 3.68
CA SER A 38 -0.12 -18.49 4.01
C SER A 38 1.10 -17.61 3.89
N HIS A 39 2.29 -18.14 4.19
CA HIS A 39 3.55 -17.40 4.11
C HIS A 39 3.96 -17.16 2.65
N THR A 40 3.80 -18.16 1.78
CA THR A 40 4.03 -17.99 0.33
C THR A 40 3.02 -17.04 -0.31
N LEU A 41 1.73 -17.14 0.06
CA LEU A 41 0.70 -16.21 -0.41
C LEU A 41 0.96 -14.77 0.09
N SER A 42 1.44 -14.61 1.33
CA SER A 42 1.82 -13.31 1.90
C SER A 42 3.01 -12.70 1.16
N ILE A 43 4.06 -13.49 0.87
CA ILE A 43 5.20 -13.03 0.07
C ILE A 43 4.75 -12.64 -1.34
N LEU A 44 3.93 -13.46 -1.99
CA LEU A 44 3.39 -13.18 -3.32
C LEU A 44 2.61 -11.87 -3.32
N PHE A 45 1.75 -11.67 -2.31
CA PHE A 45 0.96 -10.46 -2.16
C PHE A 45 1.83 -9.22 -1.92
N LEU A 46 2.90 -9.35 -1.14
CA LEU A 46 3.87 -8.29 -0.92
C LEU A 46 4.67 -7.97 -2.21
N GLY A 47 5.02 -8.99 -2.99
CA GLY A 47 5.64 -8.85 -4.31
C GLY A 47 4.73 -8.15 -5.31
N VAL A 48 3.44 -8.49 -5.35
CA VAL A 48 2.44 -7.82 -6.20
C VAL A 48 2.28 -6.35 -5.80
N ARG A 49 2.20 -6.06 -4.50
CA ARG A 49 2.15 -4.68 -3.98
C ARG A 49 3.41 -3.89 -4.33
N TYR A 50 4.58 -4.50 -4.19
CA TYR A 50 5.85 -3.91 -4.59
C TYR A 50 5.86 -3.57 -6.08
N PHE A 51 5.51 -4.53 -6.93
CA PHE A 51 5.49 -4.34 -8.38
C PHE A 51 4.51 -3.24 -8.81
N LEU A 52 3.30 -3.25 -8.26
CA LEU A 52 2.31 -2.20 -8.52
C LEU A 52 2.80 -0.83 -8.04
N GLY A 53 3.36 -0.74 -6.84
CA GLY A 53 3.88 0.50 -6.28
C GLY A 53 4.99 1.09 -7.15
N VAL A 54 5.99 0.29 -7.50
CA VAL A 54 7.10 0.71 -8.38
C VAL A 54 6.58 1.16 -9.74
N THR A 55 5.67 0.39 -10.35
CA THR A 55 5.12 0.73 -11.67
C THR A 55 4.38 2.07 -11.64
N LEU A 56 3.55 2.30 -10.62
CA LEU A 56 2.81 3.55 -10.47
C LEU A 56 3.73 4.74 -10.14
N ASP A 57 4.75 4.54 -9.30
CA ASP A 57 5.73 5.59 -9.00
C ASP A 57 6.51 6.01 -10.26
N VAL A 58 6.97 5.05 -11.06
CA VAL A 58 7.68 5.33 -12.32
C VAL A 58 6.79 6.05 -13.31
N LEU A 59 5.53 5.60 -13.48
CA LEU A 59 4.57 6.26 -14.36
C LEU A 59 4.29 7.71 -13.91
N LEU A 60 4.06 7.92 -12.62
CA LEU A 60 3.81 9.25 -12.08
C LEU A 60 5.04 10.15 -12.26
N LEU A 61 6.24 9.64 -11.98
CA LEU A 61 7.48 10.38 -12.13
C LEU A 61 7.74 10.76 -13.58
N MET A 62 7.46 9.88 -14.54
CA MET A 62 7.50 10.18 -15.97
C MET A 62 6.57 11.36 -16.32
N VAL A 63 5.29 11.27 -15.93
CA VAL A 63 4.29 12.30 -16.24
C VAL A 63 4.69 13.65 -15.64
N VAL A 64 5.05 13.67 -14.35
CA VAL A 64 5.46 14.90 -13.65
C VAL A 64 6.75 15.47 -14.24
N SER A 65 7.70 14.62 -14.62
CA SER A 65 8.95 15.07 -15.25
C SER A 65 8.70 15.77 -16.58
N ILE A 66 7.85 15.19 -17.44
CA ILE A 66 7.47 15.83 -18.72
C ILE A 66 6.79 17.17 -18.47
N ILE A 67 5.82 17.24 -17.55
CA ILE A 67 5.11 18.48 -17.22
C ILE A 67 6.08 19.54 -16.65
N SER A 68 7.07 19.12 -15.87
CA SER A 68 8.05 20.03 -15.25
C SER A 68 8.90 20.78 -16.29
N VAL A 69 9.18 20.17 -17.44
CA VAL A 69 9.91 20.82 -18.56
C VAL A 69 9.13 22.01 -19.11
N PHE A 70 7.80 21.89 -19.17
CA PHE A 70 6.91 22.94 -19.68
C PHE A 70 6.41 23.89 -18.59
N ARG A 71 6.95 23.84 -17.36
CA ARG A 71 6.51 24.66 -16.22
C ARG A 71 6.44 26.15 -16.55
N TYR A 72 7.46 26.68 -17.24
CA TYR A 72 7.52 28.09 -17.62
C TYR A 72 6.47 28.51 -18.67
N LEU A 73 5.88 27.55 -19.39
CA LEU A 73 4.79 27.79 -20.33
C LEU A 73 3.42 27.61 -19.66
N ILE A 74 3.27 26.55 -18.86
CA ILE A 74 2.02 26.16 -18.22
C ILE A 74 1.58 27.18 -17.17
N ILE A 75 2.51 27.67 -16.33
CA ILE A 75 2.17 28.59 -15.23
C ILE A 75 1.58 29.91 -15.76
N PRO A 76 2.21 30.62 -16.71
CA PRO A 76 1.62 31.84 -17.27
C PRO A 76 0.27 31.61 -17.94
N LEU A 77 0.12 30.51 -18.70
CA LEU A 77 -1.15 30.14 -19.32
C LEU A 77 -2.26 29.89 -18.29
N GLY A 78 -1.95 29.18 -17.20
CA GLY A 78 -2.89 28.94 -16.11
C GLY A 78 -3.31 30.22 -15.38
N ILE A 79 -2.36 31.14 -15.14
CA ILE A 79 -2.66 32.44 -14.53
C ILE A 79 -3.54 33.27 -15.46
N PHE A 80 -3.24 33.30 -16.77
CA PHE A 80 -4.04 34.01 -17.75
C PHE A 80 -5.47 33.46 -17.84
N ALA A 81 -5.60 32.13 -17.85
CA ALA A 81 -6.89 31.44 -17.81
C ALA A 81 -7.70 31.84 -16.58
N LEU A 82 -7.10 31.80 -15.38
CA LEU A 82 -7.75 32.21 -14.13
C LEU A 82 -8.15 33.69 -14.13
N ALA A 83 -7.31 34.57 -14.69
CA ALA A 83 -7.61 35.99 -14.83
C ALA A 83 -8.83 36.22 -15.75
N LEU A 84 -8.92 35.51 -16.88
CA LEU A 84 -10.09 35.56 -17.77
C LEU A 84 -11.35 35.03 -17.08
N PHE A 85 -11.22 33.96 -16.29
CA PHE A 85 -12.34 33.42 -15.53
C PHE A 85 -12.88 34.42 -14.50
N TYR A 86 -11.98 35.10 -13.79
CA TYR A 86 -12.32 36.14 -12.83
C TYR A 86 -12.99 37.34 -13.53
N TYR A 87 -12.45 37.80 -14.65
CA TYR A 87 -13.01 38.91 -15.42
C TYR A 87 -14.40 38.60 -15.99
N ASN A 88 -14.67 37.34 -16.34
CA ASN A 88 -15.96 36.89 -16.85
C ASN A 88 -16.98 36.51 -15.76
N ASN A 89 -16.80 36.97 -14.52
CA ASN A 89 -17.69 36.70 -13.38
C ASN A 89 -17.99 35.20 -13.17
N GLY A 90 -16.99 34.34 -13.43
CA GLY A 90 -17.08 32.90 -13.20
C GLY A 90 -17.93 32.11 -14.20
N LYS A 91 -18.37 32.72 -15.32
CA LYS A 91 -19.27 32.08 -16.29
C LYS A 91 -18.60 31.17 -17.32
N MET A 92 -17.26 31.07 -17.33
CA MET A 92 -16.48 30.34 -18.34
C MET A 92 -15.62 29.21 -17.76
N TRP A 93 -16.15 28.42 -16.81
CA TRP A 93 -15.44 27.23 -16.35
C TRP A 93 -15.66 26.06 -17.30
N ASN A 94 -14.70 25.79 -18.18
CA ASN A 94 -14.74 24.70 -19.14
C ASN A 94 -13.79 23.55 -18.75
N VAL A 95 -13.89 22.43 -19.47
CA VAL A 95 -12.96 21.28 -19.31
C VAL A 95 -11.50 21.71 -19.52
N GLU A 96 -11.24 22.58 -20.49
CA GLU A 96 -9.91 23.13 -20.79
C GLU A 96 -9.32 23.90 -19.61
N MET A 97 -10.14 24.68 -18.90
CA MET A 97 -9.75 25.39 -17.67
C MET A 97 -9.35 24.42 -16.57
N THR A 98 -10.13 23.34 -16.42
CA THR A 98 -9.86 22.28 -15.44
C THR A 98 -8.53 21.60 -15.75
N VAL A 99 -8.30 21.24 -17.02
CA VAL A 99 -7.05 20.61 -17.47
C VAL A 99 -5.85 21.55 -17.27
N THR A 100 -5.99 22.82 -17.66
CA THR A 100 -4.91 23.81 -17.53
C THR A 100 -4.57 24.06 -16.06
N THR A 101 -5.58 24.14 -15.18
CA THR A 101 -5.38 24.27 -13.73
C THR A 101 -4.73 23.02 -13.14
N ALA A 102 -5.16 21.83 -13.54
CA ALA A 102 -4.54 20.58 -13.11
C ALA A 102 -3.07 20.48 -13.55
N LEU A 103 -2.77 20.83 -14.81
CA LEU A 103 -1.40 20.90 -15.32
C LEU A 103 -0.57 21.93 -14.57
N MET A 104 -1.14 23.10 -14.25
CA MET A 104 -0.47 24.11 -13.44
C MET A 104 -0.10 23.56 -12.07
N VAL A 105 -1.03 22.91 -11.36
CA VAL A 105 -0.78 22.29 -10.05
C VAL A 105 0.28 21.18 -10.15
N LEU A 106 0.15 20.27 -11.13
CA LEU A 106 1.12 19.20 -11.37
C LEU A 106 2.50 19.76 -11.71
N SER A 107 2.57 20.88 -12.42
CA SER A 107 3.84 21.51 -12.78
C SER A 107 4.61 22.02 -11.58
N LEU A 108 3.93 22.35 -10.46
CA LEU A 108 4.58 22.82 -9.23
C LEU A 108 5.27 21.68 -8.47
N ILE A 109 4.90 20.43 -8.72
CA ILE A 109 5.51 19.26 -8.09
C ILE A 109 6.94 19.14 -8.58
N ASN A 110 7.89 19.02 -7.65
CA ASN A 110 9.28 18.77 -7.98
C ASN A 110 9.48 17.26 -8.20
N PRO A 111 9.89 16.81 -9.41
CA PRO A 111 10.08 15.39 -9.70
C PRO A 111 11.16 14.74 -8.81
N VAL A 112 12.18 15.50 -8.39
CA VAL A 112 13.24 15.00 -7.48
C VAL A 112 12.66 14.64 -6.12
N VAL A 113 11.85 15.52 -5.54
CA VAL A 113 11.19 15.27 -4.25
C VAL A 113 10.22 14.09 -4.35
N LEU A 114 9.53 13.95 -5.48
CA LEU A 114 8.63 12.83 -5.74
C LEU A 114 9.39 11.48 -5.82
N GLN A 115 10.59 11.50 -6.39
CA GLN A 115 11.48 10.34 -6.47
C GLN A 115 11.93 9.86 -5.08
N ASP A 116 12.17 10.77 -4.14
CA ASP A 116 12.61 10.42 -2.78
C ASP A 116 11.46 9.83 -1.95
N ILE A 117 10.27 10.44 -2.07
CA ILE A 117 9.08 10.06 -1.31
C ILE A 117 8.51 8.71 -1.78
N GLN A 118 8.56 8.41 -3.08
CA GLN A 118 7.99 7.18 -3.68
C GLN A 118 6.56 6.91 -3.16
N PRO A 119 5.60 7.79 -3.51
CA PRO A 119 4.31 7.87 -2.85
C PRO A 119 3.52 6.56 -2.90
N PHE A 120 3.55 5.82 -4.00
CA PHE A 120 2.79 4.57 -4.13
C PHE A 120 3.43 3.41 -3.37
N GLN A 121 4.77 3.32 -3.35
CA GLN A 121 5.46 2.38 -2.48
C GLN A 121 5.19 2.65 -1.00
N THR A 122 5.13 3.92 -0.60
CA THR A 122 4.78 4.31 0.78
C THR A 122 3.31 3.99 1.10
N LEU A 123 2.37 4.33 0.21
CA LEU A 123 0.94 4.06 0.38
C LEU A 123 0.62 2.56 0.44
N LEU A 124 1.33 1.74 -0.33
CA LEU A 124 1.14 0.29 -0.34
C LEU A 124 1.86 -0.41 0.82
N GLY A 125 2.51 0.34 1.72
CA GLY A 125 3.23 -0.18 2.88
C GLY A 125 4.46 -1.01 2.50
N VAL A 126 4.99 -0.78 1.29
CA VAL A 126 6.17 -1.46 0.75
C VAL A 126 7.44 -0.81 1.28
N LYS A 127 7.42 0.53 1.39
CA LYS A 127 8.47 1.33 2.01
C LYS A 127 7.92 1.87 3.33
N SER A 128 8.53 1.52 4.46
CA SER A 128 8.23 2.20 5.72
C SER A 128 8.84 3.59 5.66
N LYS A 129 8.07 4.62 6.03
CA LYS A 129 8.52 6.01 6.13
C LYS A 129 9.84 6.03 6.91
N GLN A 130 10.96 6.28 6.24
CA GLN A 130 12.23 6.55 6.92
C GLN A 130 12.06 7.95 7.50
N GLU A 131 11.79 8.01 8.81
CA GLU A 131 11.89 9.25 9.56
C GLU A 131 13.36 9.69 9.49
N GLY A 132 13.61 10.73 8.68
CA GLY A 132 14.86 11.47 8.65
C GLY A 132 14.71 12.73 9.50
#